data_AF-A0A7H4PJF4-F1
#
_entry.id   AF-A0A7H4PJF4-F1
#
_cell.length_a   1.000
_cell.length_b   1.000
_cell.length_c   1.000
_cell.angle_alpha   90.00
_cell.angle_beta   90.00
_cell.angle_gamma   90.00
#
_symmetry.space_group_name_H-M   'P 1'
#
loop_
_entity.id
_entity.type
_entity.pdbx_description
1 polymer ?
#
loop_
_entity_poly.entity_id
_entity_poly.type
_entity_poly.pdbx_seq_one_letter_code
_entity_poly.pdbx_strand_id
1 'polypeptide(L)' 'MKLALCTDVLAGLAFPEMLDRVKQYGIEGVEMTAGGWSPCPHVKTEELLASPAALAAFRGRAGKARHGDRRAELFG' A
#
# COMPACT_ATOMS: atom_id res chain seq x y z
N MET A 1 17.99 -3.33 7.66
CA MET A 1 16.70 -4.06 7.76
C MET A 1 15.58 -3.08 7.46
N LYS A 2 14.56 -3.45 6.67
CA LYS A 2 13.38 -2.62 6.38
C LYS A 2 12.13 -3.33 6.89
N LEU A 3 11.28 -2.61 7.63
CA LEU A 3 10.04 -3.16 8.19
C LEU A 3 8.88 -2.97 7.19
N ALA A 4 7.99 -3.97 7.14
CA ALA A 4 6.75 -3.92 6.38
C ALA A 4 5.58 -4.44 7.23
N LEU A 5 4.36 -3.98 6.93
CA LEU A 5 3.14 -4.40 7.60
C LEU A 5 2.24 -5.17 6.63
N CYS A 6 1.77 -6.35 7.03
CA CYS A 6 0.67 -7.02 6.34
C CYS A 6 -0.62 -6.22 6.54
N THR A 7 -1.21 -5.71 5.47
CA THR A 7 -2.33 -4.76 5.56
C THR A 7 -3.62 -5.36 6.11
N ASP A 8 -3.72 -6.69 6.17
CA ASP A 8 -4.89 -7.40 6.71
C ASP A 8 -5.14 -7.07 8.19
N VAL A 9 -4.10 -6.75 8.96
CA VAL A 9 -4.26 -6.32 10.37
C VAL A 9 -4.98 -4.98 10.50
N LEU A 10 -5.15 -4.24 9.41
CA LEU A 10 -5.86 -2.97 9.31
C LEU A 10 -7.10 -3.08 8.41
N ALA A 11 -7.67 -4.28 8.25
CA ALA A 11 -8.81 -4.55 7.37
C ALA A 11 -10.07 -3.68 7.61
N GLY A 12 -10.20 -3.08 8.80
CA GLY A 12 -11.29 -2.16 9.13
C GLY A 12 -11.13 -0.74 8.59
N LEU A 13 -9.99 -0.41 7.97
CA LEU A 13 -9.71 0.91 7.38
C LEU A 13 -9.91 0.88 5.86
N ALA A 14 -10.31 2.02 5.28
CA ALA A 14 -10.28 2.15 3.83
C ALA A 14 -8.81 2.18 3.35
N PHE A 15 -8.55 1.75 2.10
CA PHE A 15 -7.19 1.69 1.55
C PHE A 15 -6.38 3.00 1.72
N PRO A 16 -6.92 4.21 1.44
CA PRO A 16 -6.27 5.47 1.77
C PRO A 16 -5.86 5.62 3.24
N GLU A 17 -6.79 5.36 4.16
CA GLU A 17 -6.62 5.54 5.60
C GLU A 17 -5.64 4.52 6.18
N MET A 18 -5.65 3.30 5.63
CA MET A 18 -4.69 2.25 5.97
C MET A 18 -3.26 2.70 5.65
N LEU A 19 -3.02 3.28 4.46
CA LEU A 19 -1.69 3.78 4.09
C LEU A 19 -1.23 4.92 5.00
N ASP A 20 -2.14 5.82 5.38
CA ASP A 20 -1.83 6.90 6.30
C ASP A 20 -1.53 6.36 7.71
N ARG A 21 -2.24 5.32 8.15
CA ARG A 21 -1.96 4.64 9.42
C ARG A 21 -0.60 3.94 9.42
N VAL A 22 -0.23 3.25 8.33
CA VAL A 22 1.10 2.62 8.20
C VAL A 22 2.21 3.65 8.33
N LYS A 23 2.06 4.83 7.72
CA LYS A 23 3.00 5.95 7.87
C LYS A 23 3.09 6.46 9.31
N GLN A 24 1.96 6.57 10.02
CA GLN A 24 1.93 6.96 11.43
C GLN A 24 2.72 5.99 12.31
N TYR A 25 2.78 4.71 11.95
CA TYR A 25 3.60 3.71 12.64
C TYR A 25 5.09 3.79 12.30
N GLY A 26 5.51 4.67 11.38
CA GLY A 26 6.90 4.75 10.93
C GLY A 26 7.33 3.57 10.05
N ILE A 27 6.37 2.85 9.46
CA ILE A 27 6.63 1.69 8.59
C ILE A 27 6.69 2.17 7.14
N GLU A 28 7.74 1.77 6.42
CA GLU A 28 7.99 2.21 5.03
C GLU A 28 7.42 1.24 3.98
N GLY A 29 7.09 0.01 4.37
CA GLY A 29 6.61 -1.05 3.49
C GLY A 29 5.23 -1.58 3.88
N VAL A 30 4.48 -2.05 2.89
CA VAL A 30 3.25 -2.82 3.11
C VAL A 30 3.33 -4.13 2.33
N GLU A 31 2.82 -5.19 2.95
CA GLU A 31 2.55 -6.46 2.30
C GLU A 31 1.05 -6.55 2.07
N MET A 32 0.66 -6.65 0.81
CA MET A 32 -0.75 -6.68 0.41
C MET A 32 -1.10 -8.08 -0.09
N THR A 33 -2.09 -8.69 0.55
CA THR A 33 -2.62 -9.99 0.18
C THR A 33 -3.68 -9.81 -0.91
N ALA A 34 -3.75 -10.74 -1.86
CA ALA A 34 -4.66 -10.69 -3.02
C ALA A 34 -5.61 -11.90 -3.09
N GLY A 35 -5.71 -12.67 -2.00
CA GLY A 35 -6.60 -13.82 -1.83
C GLY A 35 -5.99 -14.94 -0.95
N GLY A 36 -6.76 -15.99 -0.71
CA GLY A 36 -6.31 -17.26 -0.12
C GLY A 36 -6.51 -17.42 1.38
N TRP A 37 -6.09 -16.45 2.20
CA TRP A 37 -6.08 -16.58 3.67
C TRP A 37 -6.89 -15.51 4.43
N SER A 38 -7.21 -14.38 3.78
CA SER A 38 -7.90 -13.22 4.36
C SER A 38 -8.92 -12.65 3.34
N PRO A 39 -9.94 -11.89 3.78
CA PRO A 39 -10.83 -11.14 2.88
C PRO A 39 -10.11 -10.11 1.98
N CYS A 40 -8.85 -9.76 2.24
CA CYS A 40 -8.01 -8.90 1.39
C CYS A 40 -8.68 -7.58 0.97
N PRO A 41 -9.22 -6.78 1.92
CA PRO A 41 -10.11 -5.65 1.58
C PRO A 41 -9.41 -4.53 0.80
N HIS A 42 -8.08 -4.50 0.84
CA HIS A 42 -7.28 -3.45 0.21
C HIS A 42 -6.85 -3.77 -1.22
N VAL A 43 -7.06 -5.00 -1.72
CA VAL A 43 -6.69 -5.41 -3.08
C VAL A 43 -7.92 -5.99 -3.78
N LYS A 44 -8.53 -5.17 -4.64
CA LYS A 44 -9.67 -5.60 -5.47
C LYS A 44 -9.19 -6.31 -6.73
N THR A 45 -8.71 -7.54 -6.58
CA THR A 45 -8.01 -8.28 -7.64
C THR A 45 -8.75 -8.29 -8.97
N GLU A 46 -10.06 -8.55 -8.99
CA GLU A 46 -10.86 -8.57 -10.22
C GLU A 46 -10.88 -7.21 -10.93
N GLU A 47 -11.09 -6.11 -10.20
CA GLU A 47 -11.10 -4.74 -10.75
C GLU A 47 -9.74 -4.36 -11.32
N LEU A 48 -8.67 -4.73 -10.61
CA LEU A 48 -7.29 -4.45 -11.03
C LEU A 48 -6.88 -5.26 -12.28
N LEU A 49 -7.38 -6.48 -12.44
CA LEU A 49 -7.15 -7.30 -13.62
C LEU A 49 -7.98 -6.84 -14.82
N ALA A 50 -9.20 -6.36 -14.58
CA ALA A 50 -10.12 -5.91 -15.64
C ALA A 50 -9.75 -4.54 -16.23
N SER A 51 -9.00 -3.70 -15.51
CA SER A 51 -8.71 -2.32 -15.93
C SER A 51 -7.24 -1.91 -15.69
N PRO A 52 -6.46 -1.70 -16.76
CA PRO A 52 -5.11 -1.14 -16.66
C PRO A 52 -5.08 0.24 -15.98
N ALA A 53 -6.13 1.04 -16.15
CA ALA A 53 -6.26 2.34 -15.50
C ALA A 53 -6.47 2.21 -13.98
N ALA A 54 -7.29 1.24 -13.54
CA ALA A 54 -7.47 0.94 -12.12
C ALA A 54 -6.15 0.46 -11.50
N LEU A 55 -5.40 -0.40 -12.19
CA LEU A 55 -4.08 -0.85 -11.77
C LEU A 55 -3.07 0.30 -11.65
N ALA A 56 -3.06 1.22 -12.62
CA ALA A 56 -2.18 2.40 -12.59
C ALA A 56 -2.53 3.32 -11.41
N ALA A 57 -3.82 3.58 -11.17
CA ALA A 57 -4.28 4.39 -10.03
C ALA A 57 -3.91 3.75 -8.69
N PHE A 58 -4.13 2.44 -8.56
CA PHE A 58 -3.77 1.65 -7.38
C PHE A 58 -2.26 1.71 -7.07
N ARG A 59 -1.43 1.46 -8.08
CA ARG A 59 0.05 1.57 -7.99
C ARG A 59 0.50 2.98 -7.65
N GLY A 60 -0.12 3.99 -8.24
CA GLY A 60 0.17 5.39 -7.95
C GLY A 60 -0.11 5.75 -6.49
N ARG A 61 -1.21 5.24 -5.93
CA ARG A 61 -1.55 5.45 -4.52
C ARG A 61 -0.60 4.69 -3.58
N ALA A 62 -0.30 3.43 -3.86
CA ALA A 62 0.65 2.63 -3.08
C ALA A 62 2.09 3.19 -3.15
N GLY A 63 2.52 3.70 -4.30
CA GLY A 63 3.83 4.33 -4.49
C GLY A 63 4.00 5.62 -3.69
N LYS A 64 2.94 6.45 -3.60
CA LYS A 64 2.89 7.67 -2.77
C LYS A 64 2.82 7.39 -1.26
N ALA A 65 2.65 6.14 -0.85
CA ALA A 65 2.65 5.74 0.55
C ALA A 65 4.06 5.66 1.16
N ARG A 66 5.11 5.71 0.35
CA ARG A 66 6.50 5.75 0.85
C ARG A 66 6.72 7.04 1.66
N HIS A 67 6.95 6.88 2.96
CA HIS A 67 7.36 7.98 3.82
C HIS A 67 8.78 8.41 3.43
N GLY A 68 8.95 9.67 3.04
CA GLY A 68 10.25 10.25 2.72
C GLY A 68 10.86 9.76 1.41
N ASP A 69 10.53 10.43 0.31
CA ASP A 69 11.36 10.40 -0.90
C ASP A 69 12.67 11.17 -0.67
N ARG A 70 13.51 10.69 0.25
CA ARG A 70 14.86 11.23 0.51
C ARG A 70 15.87 10.82 -0.57
N ARG A 71 15.44 10.24 -1.69
CA ARG A 71 16.35 10.02 -2.84
C ARG A 71 16.65 11.31 -3.61
N ALA A 72 15.89 12.38 -3.40
CA ALA A 72 16.16 13.68 -4.02
C ALA A 72 17.19 14.53 -3.24
N GLU A 73 17.49 14.23 -1.98
CA GLU A 73 18.36 15.07 -1.12
C GLU A 73 19.79 14.52 -0.91
N LEU A 74 20.15 13.40 -1.57
CA LEU A 74 21.48 12.78 -1.44
C LEU A 74 22.43 13.08 -2.61
N PHE A 75 22.04 13.98 -3.52
CA PHE A 75 22.87 14.49 -4.62
C PHE A 75 22.74 16.02 -4.76
N GLY A 76 22.90 16.74 -3.64
CA GLY A 76 23.05 18.20 -3.59
C GLY A 76 24.21 18.56 -2.67
#